data_AF-A0A6J7MI09-F1
#
_entry.id   AF-A0A6J7MI09-F1
#
_cell.length_a   1.000
_cell.length_b   1.000
_cell.length_c   1.000
_cell.angle_alpha   90.00
_cell.angle_beta   90.00
_cell.angle_gamma   90.00
#
_symmetry.space_group_name_H-M   'P 1'
#
loop_
_entity.id
_entity.type
_entity.pdbx_description
1 polymer ?
#
loop_
_entity_poly.entity_id
_entity_poly.type
_entity_poly.pdbx_seq_one_letter_code
_entity_poly.pdbx_strand_id
1 'polypeptide(L)' 'MNASLDHAVWFHRPVRADQWLLFDLEGSGIANARGHAFARVFTADGLHVATVAQEGLGRARR' A
#
# COMPACT_ATOMS: atom_id res chain seq x y z
N MET A 1 4.51 14.43 -12.71
CA MET A 1 3.17 13.83 -12.82
C MET A 1 3.28 12.41 -12.33
N ASN A 2 2.40 12.03 -11.39
CA ASN A 2 2.30 10.69 -10.88
C ASN A 2 0.90 10.13 -11.18
N ALA A 3 0.79 8.81 -11.23
CA ALA A 3 -0.46 8.09 -11.39
C ALA A 3 -0.36 6.73 -10.72
N SER A 4 -1.44 6.23 -10.14
CA SER A 4 -1.52 4.81 -9.78
C SER A 4 -1.63 3.99 -11.07
N LEU A 5 -0.93 2.85 -11.14
CA LEU A 5 -1.03 1.93 -12.27
C LEU A 5 -1.94 0.76 -11.94
N ASP A 6 -1.75 0.17 -10.77
CA ASP A 6 -2.59 -0.89 -10.25
C ASP A 6 -2.86 -0.70 -8.74
N HIS A 7 -3.66 -1.61 -8.18
CA HIS A 7 -3.84 -1.76 -6.75
C HIS A 7 -4.42 -3.14 -6.46
N ALA A 8 -3.82 -3.89 -5.55
CA ALA A 8 -4.32 -5.19 -5.11
C ALA A 8 -4.43 -5.24 -3.58
N VAL A 9 -5.56 -5.74 -3.09
CA VAL A 9 -5.84 -5.82 -1.65
C VAL A 9 -6.32 -7.23 -1.32
N TRP A 10 -5.74 -7.82 -0.28
CA TRP A 10 -6.19 -9.07 0.30
C TRP A 10 -6.66 -8.81 1.72
N PHE A 11 -7.95 -9.01 1.96
CA PHE A 11 -8.54 -8.91 3.29
C PHE A 11 -8.49 -10.28 3.96
N HIS A 12 -7.72 -10.37 5.05
CA HIS A 12 -7.54 -11.62 5.79
C HIS A 12 -8.58 -11.77 6.89
N ARG A 13 -9.09 -10.65 7.42
CA ARG A 13 -9.97 -10.56 8.60
C ARG A 13 -10.90 -9.34 8.49
N PRO A 14 -12.01 -9.29 9.26
CA PRO A 14 -12.86 -8.10 9.31
C PRO A 14 -12.08 -6.84 9.71
N VAL A 15 -12.41 -5.71 9.09
CA VAL A 15 -11.78 -4.41 9.31
C VAL A 15 -12.83 -3.40 9.76
N ARG A 16 -12.47 -2.55 10.73
CA ARG A 16 -13.27 -1.43 11.21
C ARG A 16 -12.54 -0.13 10.90
N ALA A 17 -13.02 0.60 9.89
CA ALA A 17 -12.41 1.85 9.45
C ALA A 17 -12.63 3.02 10.42
N ASP A 18 -13.49 2.84 11.42
CA ASP A 18 -13.74 3.75 12.54
C ASP A 18 -12.81 3.49 13.75
N GLN A 19 -11.87 2.55 13.63
CA GLN A 19 -10.85 2.24 14.63
C GLN A 19 -9.45 2.52 14.08
N TRP A 20 -8.47 2.65 14.97
CA TRP A 20 -7.07 2.80 14.57
C TRP A 20 -6.56 1.58 13.83
N LEU A 21 -5.95 1.84 12.66
CA LEU A 21 -5.22 0.86 11.87
C LEU A 21 -3.80 1.40 11.63
N LEU A 22 -2.80 0.56 11.87
CA LEU A 22 -1.43 0.81 11.40
C LEU A 22 -1.33 0.34 9.95
N PHE A 23 -0.95 1.25 9.05
CA PHE A 23 -0.65 0.93 7.66
C PHE A 23 0.87 0.98 7.47
N ASP A 24 1.52 -0.18 7.56
CA ASP A 24 2.97 -0.31 7.47
C ASP A 24 3.39 -0.50 6.01
N LEU A 25 3.88 0.57 5.37
CA LEU A 25 4.29 0.59 3.96
C LEU A 25 5.79 0.32 3.81
N GLU A 26 6.11 -0.58 2.89
CA GLU A 26 7.47 -0.91 2.50
C GLU A 26 7.64 -0.74 0.98
N GLY A 27 8.54 0.16 0.58
CA GLY A 27 8.91 0.37 -0.81
C GLY A 27 10.00 -0.60 -1.26
N SER A 28 9.80 -1.28 -2.38
CA SER A 28 10.76 -2.22 -2.96
C SER A 28 11.70 -1.60 -4.02
N GLY A 29 11.62 -0.28 -4.19
CA GLY A 29 12.49 0.50 -5.09
C GLY A 29 11.73 1.19 -6.23
N ILE A 30 12.48 1.93 -7.04
CA ILE A 30 11.97 2.69 -8.19
C ILE A 30 12.83 2.37 -9.42
N ALA A 31 12.20 1.97 -10.52
CA ALA A 31 12.85 1.73 -11.81
C ALA A 31 11.92 2.12 -12.96
N ASN A 32 12.49 2.64 -14.06
CA ASN A 32 11.74 3.00 -15.27
C ASN A 32 10.53 3.91 -15.00
N ALA A 33 10.72 4.90 -14.12
CA ALA A 33 9.68 5.83 -13.67
C ALA A 33 8.49 5.15 -12.97
N ARG A 34 8.66 3.93 -12.45
CA ARG A 34 7.66 3.22 -11.64
C ARG A 34 8.23 2.87 -10.27
N GLY A 35 7.41 2.97 -9.24
CA GLY A 35 7.74 2.52 -7.89
C GLY A 35 6.76 1.44 -7.46
N HIS A 36 7.26 0.42 -6.78
CA HIS A 36 6.45 -0.67 -6.26
C HIS A 36 6.52 -0.71 -4.73
N ALA A 37 5.36 -0.82 -4.08
CA ALA A 37 5.24 -0.87 -2.64
C ALA A 37 4.28 -1.98 -2.20
N PHE A 38 4.60 -2.56 -1.05
CA PHE A 38 3.69 -3.40 -0.30
C PHE A 38 3.27 -2.69 0.98
N ALA A 39 2.14 -3.09 1.53
CA ALA A 39 1.80 -2.72 2.89
C ALA A 39 1.12 -3.84 3.65
N ARG A 40 1.37 -3.86 4.96
CA ARG A 40 0.67 -4.71 5.92
C ARG A 40 -0.18 -3.81 6.81
N VAL A 41 -1.47 -4.12 6.91
CA VAL A 41 -2.42 -3.34 7.70
C VAL A 41 -2.72 -4.08 8.99
N PHE A 42 -2.52 -3.43 10.13
CA PHE A 42 -2.73 -3.99 11.45
C PHE A 42 -3.76 -3.20 12.24
N THR A 43 -4.50 -3.86 13.12
CA THR A 43 -5.27 -3.19 14.18
C THR A 43 -4.37 -2.64 15.28
N ALA A 44 -4.91 -1.82 16.18
CA ALA A 44 -4.18 -1.27 17.32
C ALA A 44 -3.62 -2.35 18.28
N ASP A 45 -4.25 -3.52 18.35
CA ASP A 45 -3.77 -4.70 19.09
C ASP A 45 -2.84 -5.60 18.28
N GLY A 46 -2.43 -5.18 17.08
CA GLY A 46 -1.39 -5.84 16.28
C GLY A 46 -1.88 -6.97 15.37
N LEU A 47 -3.19 -7.10 15.16
CA LEU A 47 -3.72 -8.14 14.27
C LEU A 47 -3.54 -7.74 12.81
N HIS A 48 -2.83 -8.54 12.02
CA HIS A 48 -2.69 -8.33 10.58
C HIS A 48 -4.02 -8.58 9.85
N VAL A 49 -4.67 -7.54 9.37
CA VAL A 49 -6.03 -7.63 8.80
C VAL A 49 -6.06 -7.57 7.28
N ALA A 50 -5.08 -6.93 6.64
CA ALA A 50 -5.00 -6.87 5.19
C ALA A 50 -3.56 -6.71 4.69
N THR A 51 -3.32 -7.18 3.47
CA THR A 51 -2.09 -6.90 2.71
C THR A 51 -2.44 -6.12 1.46
N VAL A 52 -1.63 -5.12 1.13
CA VAL A 52 -1.79 -4.27 -0.06
C VAL A 52 -0.53 -4.36 -0.92
N ALA A 53 -0.70 -4.35 -2.23
CA ALA A 53 0.37 -4.14 -3.20
C ALA A 53 -0.04 -3.06 -4.20
N GLN A 54 0.91 -2.21 -4.59
CA GLN A 54 0.67 -1.14 -5.55
C GLN A 54 1.93 -0.82 -6.37
N GLU A 55 1.74 -0.62 -7.66
CA GLU A 55 2.68 0.05 -8.55
C GLU A 55 2.16 1.46 -8.91
N GLY A 56 3.05 2.45 -8.83
CA GLY A 56 2.77 3.83 -9.20
C GLY A 56 3.76 4.33 -10.25
N LEU A 57 3.28 5.16 -11.19
CA LEU A 57 4.10 5.91 -12.13
C LEU A 57 4.53 7.24 -11.49
N GLY A 58 5.80 7.60 -11.61
CA GLY A 58 6.35 8.90 -11.24
C GLY A 58 7.26 9.45 -12.34
N ARG A 59 6.77 10.42 -13.13
CA ARG A 59 7.54 11.10 -14.18
C ARG A 59 7.78 12.56 -13.84
N ALA A 60 8.99 13.06 -14.05
CA ALA A 60 9.26 14.49 -14.04
C ALA A 60 8.44 15.19 -15.14
N ARG A 61 7.93 16.38 -14.84
CA ARG A 61 7.35 17.25 -15.88
C ARG A 61 8.52 17.87 -16.65
N ARG A 62 8.42 17.89 -17.98
CA ARG A 62 9.26 18.75 -18.81
C ARG A 62 8.75 20.18 -18.76
#